data_AF-A0A3B3Y9T4-F1
#
_entry.id   AF-A0A3B3Y9T4-F1
#
_cell.length_a   1.000
_cell.length_b   1.000
_cell.length_c   1.000
_cell.angle_alpha   90.00
_cell.angle_beta   90.00
_cell.angle_gamma   90.00
#
_symmetry.space_group_name_H-M   'P 1'
#
loop_
_entity.id
_entity.type
_entity.pdbx_description
1 polymer ?
#
loop_
_entity_poly.entity_id
_entity_poly.type
_entity_poly.pdbx_seq_one_letter_code
_entity_poly.pdbx_strand_id
1 'polypeptide(L)'
;SDIEKHNPSAGDAGVSEAESRSNGAAAAVSPQKFTFSPEPSMEDIRRMQADFTDERDWNKFHQPRNLLLAMVGEVGEVAELFQWRGEVAEGLPDWTESEREQLAHELSDVLIYLVELAEKCRVDLPQAVLRKMALNRLKYPASKVHGSAKKYTEYED
;
A
#
# COMPACT_ATOMS: atom_id res chain seq x y z
N SER A 1 -70.16 9.46 -12.43
CA SER A 1 -71.14 10.16 -11.60
C SER A 1 -71.05 9.59 -10.20
N ASP A 2 -70.57 10.41 -9.28
CA ASP A 2 -70.94 10.52 -7.85
C ASP A 2 -70.83 9.27 -6.95
N ILE A 3 -69.89 9.17 -5.98
CA ILE A 3 -69.65 9.96 -4.75
C ILE A 3 -70.28 9.30 -3.51
N GLU A 4 -69.40 8.97 -2.55
CA GLU A 4 -69.61 8.91 -1.08
C GLU A 4 -70.45 7.75 -0.50
N LYS A 5 -70.34 7.30 0.75
CA LYS A 5 -69.52 7.47 1.96
C LYS A 5 -70.15 6.48 2.95
N HIS A 6 -69.39 5.83 3.83
CA HIS A 6 -69.59 5.90 5.29
C HIS A 6 -68.81 4.82 6.02
N ASN A 7 -68.09 5.27 7.04
CA ASN A 7 -67.55 4.48 8.14
C ASN A 7 -68.37 4.83 9.39
N PRO A 8 -68.55 3.90 10.35
CA PRO A 8 -68.54 4.30 11.74
C PRO A 8 -67.71 3.37 12.66
N SER A 9 -66.71 3.98 13.28
CA SER A 9 -66.35 4.01 14.71
C SER A 9 -66.67 2.85 15.69
N ALA A 10 -65.59 2.45 16.40
CA ALA A 10 -65.41 2.40 17.86
C ALA A 10 -65.47 1.07 18.67
N GLY A 11 -64.39 0.88 19.44
CA GLY A 11 -64.29 0.15 20.74
C GLY A 11 -63.79 -1.29 20.62
N ASP A 12 -62.92 -1.85 21.46
CA ASP A 12 -62.13 -1.45 22.63
C ASP A 12 -61.23 -2.67 22.99
N ALA A 13 -60.32 -2.50 23.94
CA ALA A 13 -59.53 -3.48 24.69
C ALA A 13 -58.15 -3.82 24.12
N GLY A 14 -57.15 -3.26 24.78
CA GLY A 14 -55.74 -3.41 24.44
C GLY A 14 -55.06 -4.65 25.01
N VAL A 15 -53.81 -4.81 24.58
CA VAL A 15 -52.72 -5.43 25.35
C VAL A 15 -51.45 -4.70 24.90
N SER A 16 -50.70 -4.14 25.86
CA SER A 16 -49.34 -3.66 25.63
C SER A 16 -48.38 -4.85 25.60
N GLU A 17 -47.41 -4.87 24.68
CA GLU A 17 -46.11 -5.46 24.99
C GLU A 17 -45.02 -5.02 24.00
N ALA A 18 -44.02 -4.36 24.58
CA ALA A 18 -42.59 -4.36 24.25
C ALA A 18 -42.12 -3.94 22.84
N GLU A 19 -41.55 -2.74 22.82
CA GLU A 19 -40.55 -2.27 21.87
C GLU A 19 -39.40 -3.29 21.72
N SER A 20 -39.13 -3.75 20.50
CA SER A 20 -37.81 -4.28 20.12
C SER A 20 -37.16 -3.33 19.12
N ARG A 21 -36.61 -2.22 19.63
CA ARG A 21 -35.59 -1.46 18.89
C ARG A 21 -34.36 -2.36 18.80
N SER A 22 -34.19 -3.06 17.67
CA SER A 22 -32.91 -3.68 17.33
C SER A 22 -31.92 -2.55 17.09
N ASN A 23 -31.23 -2.16 18.16
CA ASN A 23 -30.08 -1.29 18.10
C ASN A 23 -28.99 -2.07 17.34
N GLY A 24 -28.98 -1.93 16.02
CA GLY A 24 -27.91 -2.37 15.16
C GLY A 24 -26.69 -1.55 15.52
N ALA A 25 -26.00 -1.95 16.59
CA ALA A 25 -24.66 -1.48 16.86
C ALA A 25 -23.85 -1.79 15.61
N ALA A 26 -23.55 -0.75 14.83
CA ALA A 26 -22.54 -0.79 13.81
C ALA A 26 -21.30 -1.35 14.51
N ALA A 27 -20.99 -2.62 14.24
CA ALA A 27 -19.78 -3.23 14.73
C ALA A 27 -18.67 -2.31 14.29
N ALA A 28 -17.99 -1.67 15.24
CA ALA A 28 -16.84 -0.84 14.99
C ALA A 28 -15.81 -1.77 14.31
N VAL A 29 -15.76 -1.71 12.97
CA VAL A 29 -14.77 -2.42 12.18
C VAL A 29 -13.45 -1.80 12.59
N SER A 30 -12.71 -2.50 13.44
CA SER A 30 -11.34 -2.12 13.73
C SER A 30 -10.61 -2.05 12.39
N PRO A 31 -9.91 -0.96 12.07
CA PRO A 31 -9.23 -0.85 10.79
C PRO A 31 -8.31 -2.05 10.64
N GLN A 32 -8.58 -2.89 9.64
CA GLN A 32 -7.74 -4.04 9.35
C GLN A 32 -6.34 -3.51 9.07
N LYS A 33 -5.35 -4.00 9.83
CA LYS A 33 -3.95 -3.64 9.62
C LYS A 33 -3.54 -4.08 8.22
N PHE A 34 -3.05 -3.14 7.41
CA PHE A 34 -2.56 -3.44 6.07
C PHE A 34 -1.40 -4.47 6.12
N THR A 35 -1.44 -5.44 5.21
CA THR A 35 -0.39 -6.45 5.00
C THR A 35 -0.23 -6.71 3.51
N PHE A 36 0.99 -6.97 3.06
CA PHE A 36 1.21 -7.48 1.70
C PHE A 36 0.77 -8.93 1.56
N SER A 37 0.45 -9.33 0.32
CA SER A 37 0.30 -10.73 -0.05
C SER A 37 1.58 -11.52 0.25
N PRO A 38 1.48 -12.82 0.58
CA PRO A 38 2.66 -13.66 0.85
C PRO A 38 3.50 -13.95 -0.42
N GLU A 39 2.90 -13.80 -1.59
CA GLU A 39 3.51 -14.01 -2.91
C GLU A 39 3.17 -12.84 -3.85
N PRO A 40 4.01 -12.59 -4.87
CA PRO A 40 5.29 -13.25 -5.17
C PRO A 40 6.41 -12.87 -4.19
N SER A 41 7.37 -13.78 -3.95
CA SER A 41 8.61 -13.45 -3.23
C SER A 41 9.59 -12.67 -4.13
N MET A 42 10.63 -12.06 -3.54
CA MET A 42 11.70 -11.42 -4.32
C MET A 42 12.36 -12.36 -5.33
N GLU A 43 12.49 -13.64 -4.99
CA GLU A 43 13.06 -14.64 -5.89
C GLU A 43 12.06 -15.06 -6.97
N ASP A 44 10.75 -15.05 -6.71
CA ASP A 44 9.74 -15.21 -7.76
C ASP A 44 9.80 -14.05 -8.76
N ILE A 45 9.91 -12.81 -8.27
CA ILE A 45 10.06 -11.62 -9.12
C ILE A 45 11.31 -11.72 -9.99
N ARG A 46 12.46 -12.09 -9.40
CA ARG A 46 13.70 -12.29 -10.14
C ARG A 46 13.53 -13.33 -11.26
N ARG A 47 12.90 -14.48 -10.97
CA ARG A 47 12.63 -15.53 -11.97
C ARG A 47 11.74 -15.03 -13.10
N MET A 48 10.59 -14.41 -12.77
CA MET A 48 9.66 -13.89 -13.78
C MET A 48 10.36 -12.90 -14.73
N GLN A 49 11.25 -12.05 -14.21
CA GLN A 49 12.02 -11.10 -15.01
C GLN A 49 13.11 -11.74 -15.85
N ALA A 50 13.84 -12.72 -15.29
CA ALA A 50 14.83 -13.48 -16.04
C ALA A 50 14.18 -14.20 -17.22
N ASP A 51 13.05 -14.89 -16.99
CA ASP A 51 12.30 -15.59 -18.02
C ASP A 51 11.81 -14.61 -19.11
N PHE A 52 11.23 -13.47 -18.71
CA PHE A 52 10.77 -12.43 -19.63
C PHE A 52 11.90 -11.86 -20.50
N THR A 53 13.07 -11.66 -19.92
CA THR A 53 14.25 -11.09 -20.59
C THR A 53 14.92 -12.10 -21.53
N ASP A 54 15.00 -13.37 -21.11
CA ASP A 54 15.59 -14.47 -21.88
C ASP A 54 14.79 -14.74 -23.15
N GLU A 55 13.45 -14.77 -23.06
CA GLU A 55 12.55 -14.93 -24.21
C GLU A 55 12.77 -13.88 -25.31
N ARG A 56 13.27 -12.70 -24.93
CA ARG A 56 13.40 -11.54 -25.81
C ARG A 56 14.85 -11.29 -26.26
N ASP A 57 15.82 -12.07 -25.78
CA ASP A 57 17.26 -11.82 -25.96
C ASP A 57 17.66 -10.39 -25.53
N TRP A 58 17.06 -9.90 -24.44
CA TRP A 58 17.26 -8.53 -23.95
C TRP A 58 18.40 -8.40 -22.94
N ASN A 59 18.98 -9.52 -22.50
CA ASN A 59 20.12 -9.53 -21.57
C ASN A 59 21.29 -8.65 -22.00
N LYS A 60 21.50 -8.46 -23.32
CA LYS A 60 22.53 -7.57 -23.86
C LYS A 60 22.35 -6.10 -23.49
N PHE A 61 21.11 -5.65 -23.28
CA PHE A 61 20.78 -4.28 -22.92
C PHE A 61 20.73 -4.06 -21.40
N HIS A 62 20.58 -5.14 -20.63
CA HIS A 62 20.43 -5.13 -19.17
C HIS A 62 21.79 -5.13 -18.46
N GLN A 63 22.63 -4.16 -18.80
CA GLN A 63 23.86 -3.87 -18.06
C GLN A 63 23.54 -3.09 -16.78
N PRO A 64 24.30 -3.24 -15.68
CA PRO A 64 23.99 -2.60 -14.40
C PRO A 64 23.74 -1.09 -14.48
N ARG A 65 24.53 -0.36 -15.29
CA ARG A 65 24.34 1.08 -15.49
C ARG A 65 22.99 1.40 -16.14
N ASN A 66 22.56 0.61 -17.11
CA ASN A 66 21.32 0.86 -17.84
C ASN A 66 20.11 0.59 -16.94
N LEU A 67 20.15 -0.50 -16.17
CA LEU A 67 19.12 -0.83 -15.17
C LEU A 67 19.01 0.24 -14.09
N LEU A 68 20.14 0.77 -13.61
CA LEU A 68 20.15 1.89 -12.67
C LEU A 68 19.47 3.14 -13.26
N LEU A 69 19.77 3.48 -14.52
CA LEU A 69 19.17 4.65 -15.16
C LEU A 69 17.68 4.46 -15.43
N ALA A 70 17.25 3.25 -15.81
CA ALA A 70 15.83 2.92 -15.96
C ALA A 70 15.10 3.06 -14.61
N MET A 71 15.64 2.46 -13.54
CA MET A 71 15.09 2.59 -12.19
C MET A 71 14.95 4.06 -11.74
N VAL A 72 15.92 4.92 -12.07
CA VAL A 72 15.82 6.37 -11.76
C VAL A 72 14.68 7.03 -12.52
N GLY A 73 14.42 6.61 -13.76
CA GLY A 73 13.25 7.02 -14.54
C GLY A 73 11.96 6.70 -13.81
N GLU A 74 11.76 5.44 -13.41
CA GLU A 74 10.54 4.99 -12.71
C GLU A 74 10.34 5.68 -11.35
N VAL A 75 11.44 5.97 -10.63
CA VAL A 75 11.36 6.80 -9.40
C VAL A 75 10.87 8.21 -9.73
N GLY A 76 11.24 8.74 -10.90
CA GLY A 76 10.69 9.98 -11.44
C GLY A 76 9.20 9.89 -11.70
N GLU A 77 8.73 8.82 -12.35
CA GLU A 77 7.30 8.59 -12.63
C GLU A 77 6.49 8.48 -11.33
N VAL A 78 7.00 7.76 -10.31
CA VAL A 78 6.42 7.80 -8.96
C VAL A 78 6.34 9.24 -8.44
N ALA A 79 7.40 10.03 -8.55
CA ALA A 79 7.40 11.40 -8.06
C ALA A 79 6.40 12.30 -8.79
N GLU A 80 6.19 12.10 -10.10
CA GLU A 80 5.24 12.86 -10.90
C GLU A 80 3.79 12.72 -10.42
N LEU A 81 3.42 11.56 -9.86
CA LEU A 81 2.09 11.33 -9.27
C LEU A 81 1.83 12.18 -8.01
N PHE A 82 2.89 12.60 -7.32
CA PHE A 82 2.82 13.39 -6.09
C PHE A 82 3.17 14.87 -6.27
N GLN A 83 3.89 15.24 -7.34
CA GLN A 83 4.58 16.54 -7.45
C GLN A 83 3.68 17.79 -7.27
N TRP A 84 2.39 17.69 -7.61
CA TRP A 84 1.43 18.80 -7.51
C TRP A 84 0.41 18.63 -6.39
N ARG A 85 0.57 17.59 -5.55
CA ARG A 85 -0.30 17.35 -4.40
C ARG A 85 0.21 18.10 -3.17
N GLY A 86 -0.72 18.54 -2.32
CA GLY A 86 -0.40 19.04 -1.00
C GLY A 86 0.00 17.91 -0.04
N GLU A 87 -0.34 18.04 1.24
CA GLU A 87 -0.19 16.90 2.16
C GLU A 87 -1.05 15.72 1.68
N VAL A 88 -0.43 14.54 1.55
CA VAL A 88 -1.10 13.31 1.11
C VAL A 88 -1.37 12.43 2.31
N ALA A 89 -2.64 12.15 2.58
CA ALA A 89 -3.05 11.30 3.70
C ALA A 89 -2.72 9.82 3.47
N GLU A 90 -2.42 9.10 4.55
CA GLU A 90 -2.25 7.64 4.52
C GLU A 90 -3.50 6.96 3.95
N GLY A 91 -3.30 5.93 3.14
CA GLY A 91 -4.40 5.22 2.48
C GLY A 91 -5.01 5.96 1.28
N LEU A 92 -4.53 7.17 0.96
CA LEU A 92 -4.83 7.95 -0.26
C LEU A 92 -6.34 8.21 -0.50
N PRO A 93 -7.16 8.57 0.50
CA PRO A 93 -8.63 8.60 0.40
C PRO A 93 -9.17 9.46 -0.76
N ASP A 94 -8.43 10.50 -1.14
CA ASP A 94 -8.82 11.43 -2.20
C ASP A 94 -8.31 11.03 -3.60
N TRP A 95 -7.71 9.85 -3.73
CA TRP A 95 -7.24 9.31 -5.00
C TRP A 95 -8.30 8.41 -5.63
N THR A 96 -8.53 8.61 -6.92
CA THR A 96 -9.32 7.73 -7.77
C THR A 96 -8.66 6.37 -7.92
N GLU A 97 -9.45 5.36 -8.32
CA GLU A 97 -8.93 4.01 -8.56
C GLU A 97 -7.82 4.00 -9.62
N SER A 98 -7.99 4.78 -10.69
CA SER A 98 -6.99 4.88 -11.76
C SER A 98 -5.68 5.49 -11.29
N GLU A 99 -5.69 6.49 -10.40
CA GLU A 99 -4.46 7.06 -9.83
C GLU A 99 -3.77 6.07 -8.89
N ARG A 100 -4.53 5.25 -8.15
CA ARG A 100 -3.99 4.19 -7.31
C ARG A 100 -3.38 3.06 -8.13
N GLU A 101 -3.99 2.72 -9.25
CA GLU A 101 -3.47 1.73 -10.20
C GLU A 101 -2.16 2.22 -10.84
N GLN A 102 -2.11 3.48 -11.28
CA GLN A 102 -0.88 4.09 -11.77
C GLN A 102 0.22 4.06 -10.71
N LEU A 103 -0.08 4.46 -9.46
CA LEU A 103 0.89 4.35 -8.37
C LEU A 103 1.38 2.92 -8.16
N ALA A 104 0.49 1.93 -8.25
CA ALA A 104 0.85 0.53 -8.12
C ALA A 104 1.79 0.07 -9.25
N HIS A 105 1.58 0.55 -10.48
CA HIS A 105 2.46 0.28 -11.62
C HIS A 105 3.85 0.89 -11.39
N GLU A 106 3.94 2.19 -11.12
CA GLU A 106 5.24 2.85 -10.98
C GLU A 106 6.06 2.31 -9.80
N LEU A 107 5.40 1.98 -8.68
CA LEU A 107 6.07 1.31 -7.55
C LEU A 107 6.55 -0.10 -7.92
N SER A 108 5.81 -0.81 -8.77
CA SER A 108 6.20 -2.14 -9.27
C SER A 108 7.40 -2.04 -10.20
N ASP A 109 7.44 -1.06 -11.10
CA ASP A 109 8.54 -0.87 -12.04
C ASP A 109 9.85 -0.52 -11.31
N VAL A 110 9.80 0.34 -10.30
CA VAL A 110 10.95 0.59 -9.41
C VAL A 110 11.45 -0.70 -8.75
N LEU A 111 10.54 -1.53 -8.21
CA LEU A 111 10.90 -2.80 -7.57
C LEU A 111 11.52 -3.78 -8.56
N ILE A 112 10.94 -3.88 -9.76
CA ILE A 112 11.40 -4.76 -10.84
C ILE A 112 12.85 -4.43 -11.21
N TYR A 113 13.15 -3.16 -11.52
CA TYR A 113 14.52 -2.78 -11.88
C TYR A 113 15.49 -2.91 -10.72
N LEU A 114 15.06 -2.70 -9.48
CA LEU A 114 15.90 -2.91 -8.30
C LEU A 114 16.30 -4.38 -8.15
N VAL A 115 15.34 -5.31 -8.29
CA VAL A 115 15.58 -6.75 -8.22
C VAL A 115 16.51 -7.19 -9.34
N GLU A 116 16.27 -6.71 -10.56
CA GLU A 116 17.12 -7.07 -11.69
C GLU A 116 18.55 -6.51 -11.56
N LEU A 117 18.68 -5.25 -11.11
CA LEU A 117 19.99 -4.67 -10.84
C LEU A 117 20.76 -5.48 -9.80
N ALA A 118 20.08 -5.94 -8.75
CA ALA A 118 20.68 -6.79 -7.73
C ALA A 118 21.16 -8.13 -8.31
N GLU A 119 20.36 -8.75 -9.20
CA GLU A 119 20.77 -9.97 -9.91
C GLU A 119 22.02 -9.74 -10.76
N LYS A 120 22.04 -8.71 -11.63
CA LYS A 120 23.21 -8.42 -12.47
C LYS A 120 24.45 -8.07 -11.66
N CYS A 121 24.28 -7.52 -10.46
CA CYS A 121 25.37 -7.23 -9.53
C CYS A 121 25.71 -8.40 -8.59
N ARG A 122 25.02 -9.55 -8.69
CA ARG A 122 25.18 -10.72 -7.82
C ARG A 122 25.01 -10.41 -6.34
N VAL A 123 24.02 -9.59 -6.02
CA VAL A 123 23.64 -9.23 -4.65
C VAL A 123 22.44 -10.08 -4.25
N ASP A 124 22.61 -10.90 -3.21
CA ASP A 124 21.48 -11.51 -2.49
C ASP A 124 20.74 -10.40 -1.72
N LEU A 125 19.74 -9.82 -2.39
CA LEU A 125 19.00 -8.65 -1.91
C LEU A 125 18.22 -8.94 -0.62
N PRO A 126 17.49 -10.07 -0.47
CA PRO A 126 16.86 -10.43 0.79
C PRO A 126 17.84 -10.46 1.97
N GLN A 127 18.99 -11.11 1.81
CA GLN A 127 20.01 -11.16 2.87
C GLN A 127 20.68 -9.80 3.11
N ALA A 128 20.87 -9.00 2.07
CA ALA A 128 21.39 -7.63 2.20
C ALA A 128 20.45 -6.75 3.04
N VAL A 129 19.12 -6.85 2.83
CA VAL A 129 18.12 -6.14 3.63
C VAL A 129 18.17 -6.59 5.10
N LEU A 130 18.25 -7.89 5.37
CA LEU A 130 18.38 -8.40 6.75
C LEU A 130 19.60 -7.81 7.48
N ARG A 131 20.77 -7.82 6.82
CA ARG A 131 21.99 -7.21 7.36
C ARG A 131 21.82 -5.70 7.56
N LYS A 132 21.24 -4.99 6.59
CA LYS A 132 21.03 -3.54 6.69
C LYS A 132 20.07 -3.17 7.82
N MET A 133 19.02 -3.95 8.05
CA MET A 133 18.08 -3.74 9.14
C MET A 133 18.73 -3.95 10.51
N ALA A 134 19.59 -4.97 10.66
CA ALA A 134 20.39 -5.14 11.87
C ALA A 134 21.28 -3.91 12.15
N LEU A 135 21.95 -3.40 11.13
CA LEU A 135 22.75 -2.17 11.24
C LEU A 135 21.89 -0.93 11.58
N ASN A 136 20.71 -0.79 10.98
CA ASN A 136 19.80 0.32 11.28
C ASN A 136 19.34 0.30 12.73
N ARG A 137 19.07 -0.87 13.32
CA ARG A 137 18.69 -0.99 14.73
C ARG A 137 19.81 -0.55 15.68
N LEU A 138 21.07 -0.82 15.33
CA LEU A 138 22.23 -0.35 16.08
C LEU A 138 22.41 1.17 15.94
N LYS A 139 22.19 1.71 14.74
CA LYS A 139 22.31 3.15 14.46
C LYS A 139 21.18 3.99 15.07
N TYR A 140 19.98 3.42 15.19
CA TYR A 140 18.78 4.09 15.70
C TYR A 140 18.14 3.24 16.81
N PRO A 141 18.74 3.15 18.00
CA PRO A 141 18.17 2.37 19.09
C PRO A 141 16.83 3.00 19.52
N ALA A 142 15.80 2.18 19.68
CA ALA A 142 14.44 2.64 19.99
C ALA A 142 14.36 3.55 21.23
N SER A 143 15.24 3.31 22.21
CA SER A 143 15.37 4.15 23.41
C SER A 143 15.84 5.59 23.14
N LYS A 144 16.48 5.86 21.99
CA LYS A 144 16.97 7.20 21.59
C LYS A 144 16.11 7.88 20.51
N VAL A 145 15.28 7.15 19.78
CA VAL A 145 14.54 7.68 18.61
C VAL A 145 13.01 7.56 18.71
N HIS A 146 12.47 7.11 19.84
CA HIS A 146 11.02 7.01 20.03
C HIS A 146 10.36 8.40 19.90
N GLY A 147 9.66 8.64 18.79
CA GLY A 147 8.92 9.87 18.53
C GLY A 147 9.72 11.04 17.93
N SER A 148 10.95 10.83 17.45
CA SER A 148 11.79 11.91 16.89
C SER A 148 12.40 11.53 15.53
N ALA A 149 12.03 12.27 14.48
CA ALA A 149 12.62 12.16 13.14
C ALA A 149 13.95 12.93 12.99
N LYS A 150 14.59 13.33 14.09
CA LYS A 150 15.83 14.10 14.05
C LYS A 150 17.00 13.26 13.52
N LYS A 151 17.83 13.88 12.69
CA LYS A 151 19.09 13.29 12.21
C LYS A 151 20.07 13.09 13.37
N TYR A 152 20.79 11.96 13.35
CA TYR A 152 21.73 11.56 14.41
C TYR A 152 22.90 12.52 14.65
N THR A 153 23.19 13.45 13.74
CA THR A 153 24.21 14.48 13.94
C THR A 153 23.89 15.44 15.10
N GLU A 154 22.71 15.33 15.71
CA GLU A 154 22.33 16.07 16.93
C GLU A 154 22.40 15.22 18.22
N TYR A 155 22.82 13.95 18.15
CA TYR A 155 23.02 13.08 19.32
C TYR A 155 24.50 12.75 19.52
N GLU A 156 25.35 13.78 19.60
CA GLU A 156 26.65 13.64 20.25
C GLU A 156 26.48 13.99 21.73
N ASP A 157 27.02 13.13 22.61
CA ASP A 157 27.22 13.46 24.03
C ASP A 157 28.38 14.47 24.16
#